data_AF-A0A7Y4WFP3-F1
#
_entry.id   AF-A0A7Y4WFP3-F1
#
_cell.length_a   1.000
_cell.length_b   1.000
_cell.length_c   1.000
_cell.angle_alpha   90.00
_cell.angle_beta   90.00
_cell.angle_gamma   90.00
#
_symmetry.space_group_name_H-M   'P 1'
#
loop_
_entity.id
_entity.type
_entity.pdbx_description
1 polymer ?
#
loop_
_entity_poly.entity_id
_entity_poly.type
_entity_poly.pdbx_seq_one_letter_code
_entity_poly.pdbx_strand_id
1 'polypeptide(L)' 'MSGAKEPQERKALACGCQVDATRDFLGRVVGKVITKGETCTQALHSTGAVIVMPGREHARPE' A
#
# COMPACT_ATOMS: atom_id res chain seq x y z
N MET A 1 -6.18 26.02 -0.76
CA MET A 1 -6.29 24.78 0.05
C MET A 1 -5.08 23.92 -0.24
N SER A 2 -3.96 24.20 0.43
CA SER A 2 -2.71 23.46 0.23
C SER A 2 -2.70 22.29 1.21
N GLY A 3 -3.28 21.17 0.79
CA GLY A 3 -3.16 19.91 1.53
C GLY A 3 -1.70 19.47 1.46
N ALA A 4 -0.98 19.58 2.56
CA ALA A 4 0.34 19.00 2.69
C ALA A 4 0.24 17.52 2.32
N LYS A 5 0.84 17.12 1.19
CA LYS A 5 1.05 15.70 0.89
C LYS A 5 1.99 15.19 1.98
N GLU A 6 1.44 14.52 2.97
CA GLU A 6 2.22 13.68 3.88
C GLU A 6 3.17 12.81 3.05
N PRO A 7 4.39 12.54 3.54
CA PRO A 7 5.39 11.79 2.79
C PRO A 7 4.83 10.41 2.44
N GLN A 8 4.41 10.27 1.18
CA GLN A 8 3.93 9.01 0.62
C GLN A 8 5.16 8.11 0.49
N GLU A 9 5.28 7.14 1.40
CA GLU A 9 6.37 6.18 1.37
C GLU A 9 6.07 5.17 0.27
N ARG A 10 6.82 5.24 -0.83
CA ARG A 10 6.67 4.27 -1.91
C ARG A 10 7.23 2.92 -1.46
N LYS A 11 6.38 1.90 -1.43
CA LYS A 11 6.74 0.54 -1.04
C LYS A 11 6.49 -0.45 -2.19
N ALA A 12 7.40 -1.39 -2.35
CA ALA A 12 7.24 -2.51 -3.26
C ALA A 12 6.59 -3.69 -2.53
N LEU A 13 5.55 -4.28 -3.12
CA LEU A 13 4.95 -5.52 -2.63
C LEU A 13 5.72 -6.73 -3.17
N ALA A 14 5.66 -7.85 -2.44
CA ALA A 14 6.25 -9.13 -2.86
C ALA A 14 5.73 -9.64 -4.23
N CYS A 15 4.53 -9.22 -4.63
CA CYS A 15 3.95 -9.53 -5.94
C CYS A 15 4.42 -8.59 -7.08
N GLY A 16 5.36 -7.68 -6.81
CA GLY A 16 5.89 -6.72 -7.77
C GLY A 16 5.12 -5.41 -7.90
N CYS A 17 3.94 -5.27 -7.26
CA CYS A 17 3.22 -3.99 -7.29
C CYS A 17 3.96 -2.89 -6.53
N GLN A 18 3.88 -1.67 -7.04
CA GLN A 18 4.31 -0.46 -6.35
C GLN A 18 3.10 0.22 -5.73
N VAL A 19 3.20 0.57 -4.45
CA VAL A 19 2.15 1.27 -3.73
C VAL A 19 2.73 2.50 -3.05
N ASP A 20 1.93 3.56 -2.94
CA ASP A 20 2.20 4.66 -2.02
C ASP A 20 1.53 4.30 -0.69
N ALA A 21 2.34 4.01 0.33
CA ALA A 21 1.89 3.63 1.65
C ALA A 21 1.53 4.88 2.47
N THR A 22 0.43 4.80 3.19
CA THR A 22 -0.02 5.79 4.17
C THR A 22 -0.78 5.11 5.30
N ARG A 23 -1.08 5.85 6.37
CA ARG A 23 -2.01 5.42 7.40
C ARG A 23 -3.39 6.00 7.11
N ASP A 24 -4.43 5.18 7.20
CA ASP A 24 -5.80 5.68 7.16
C ASP A 24 -6.21 6.33 8.49
N PHE A 25 -7.41 6.91 8.53
CA PHE A 25 -7.97 7.55 9.73
C PHE A 25 -8.21 6.57 10.90
N LEU A 26 -8.19 5.26 10.64
CA LEU A 26 -8.30 4.21 11.64
C LEU A 26 -6.90 3.73 12.11
N GLY A 27 -5.82 4.34 11.63
CA GLY A 27 -4.44 3.98 11.95
C GLY A 27 -3.93 2.73 11.24
N ARG A 28 -4.67 2.19 10.26
CA ARG A 28 -4.25 1.02 9.47
C ARG A 28 -3.30 1.46 8.36
N VAL A 29 -2.28 0.65 8.11
CA VAL A 29 -1.39 0.88 6.96
C VAL A 29 -2.09 0.44 5.69
N VAL A 30 -2.31 1.38 4.79
CA VAL A 30 -2.92 1.17 3.47
C VAL A 30 -1.95 1.61 2.39
N GLY A 31 -2.03 0.97 1.22
CA GLY A 31 -1.21 1.28 0.06
C GLY A 31 -2.08 1.60 -1.13
N LYS A 32 -1.90 2.76 -1.75
CA LYS A 32 -2.51 3.04 -3.05
C LYS A 32 -1.63 2.47 -4.14
N VAL A 33 -2.14 1.55 -4.95
CA VAL A 33 -1.40 0.94 -6.05
C VAL A 33 -1.11 1.98 -7.13
N ILE A 34 0.17 2.24 -7.38
CA ILE A 34 0.66 3.15 -8.42
C ILE A 34 1.02 2.36 -9.67
N THR A 35 1.57 1.17 -9.49
CA THR A 35 1.95 0.29 -10.60
C THR A 35 1.62 -1.15 -10.23
N LYS A 36 0.90 -1.84 -11.11
CA LYS A 36 0.67 -3.27 -10.98
C LYS A 36 1.90 -4.04 -11.46
N GLY A 37 2.39 -4.97 -10.65
CA GLY A 37 3.48 -5.86 -11.07
C GLY A 37 3.01 -6.79 -12.20
N GLU A 38 3.88 -7.05 -13.17
CA GLU A 38 3.55 -7.88 -14.35
C GLU A 38 3.13 -9.30 -13.98
N THR A 39 3.68 -9.83 -12.88
CA THR A 39 3.38 -11.17 -12.36
C THR A 39 2.28 -11.17 -11.31
N CYS A 40 1.68 -10.01 -11.00
CA CYS A 40 0.64 -9.91 -9.97
C CYS A 40 -0.71 -10.38 -10.51
N THR A 41 -1.18 -11.53 -10.01
CA THR A 41 -2.49 -12.09 -10.35
C THR A 41 -3.64 -11.57 -9.48
N GLN A 42 -3.36 -10.77 -8.45
CA GLN A 42 -4.40 -10.24 -7.57
C GLN A 42 -5.30 -9.24 -8.31
N ALA A 43 -6.61 -9.50 -8.34
CA ALA A 43 -7.60 -8.62 -8.95
C ALA A 43 -7.72 -7.29 -8.21
N LEU A 44 -7.57 -7.30 -6.89
CA LEU A 44 -7.65 -6.11 -6.03
C LEU A 44 -6.44 -5.15 -6.20
N HIS A 45 -5.35 -5.61 -6.81
CA HIS A 45 -4.16 -4.79 -7.09
C HIS A 45 -4.29 -4.06 -8.43
N SER A 46 -5.39 -3.33 -8.64
CA SER A 46 -5.54 -2.47 -9.81
C SER A 46 -4.92 -1.10 -9.55
N THR A 47 -4.36 -0.46 -10.58
CA THR A 47 -3.80 0.88 -10.44
C THR A 47 -4.87 1.86 -9.93
N GLY A 48 -4.53 2.62 -8.89
CA GLY A 48 -5.42 3.53 -8.19
C GLY A 48 -6.21 2.89 -7.04
N ALA A 49 -6.26 1.56 -6.95
CA ALA A 49 -6.92 0.88 -5.84
C ALA A 49 -6.14 1.11 -4.54
N VAL A 50 -6.89 1.26 -3.44
CA VAL A 50 -6.34 1.29 -2.09
C VAL A 50 -6.48 -0.11 -1.52
N ILE A 51 -5.36 -0.71 -1.15
CA ILE A 51 -5.31 -2.02 -0.53
C ILE A 51 -4.83 -1.87 0.91
N VAL A 52 -5.32 -2.73 1.79
CA VAL A 52 -4.75 -2.83 3.14
C VAL A 52 -3.41 -3.55 3.01
N MET A 53 -2.36 -2.93 3.52
CA MET A 53 -1.03 -3.51 3.44
C MET A 53 -0.95 -4.72 4.37
N PRO A 54 -0.48 -5.89 3.90
CA PRO A 54 -0.30 -7.05 4.76
C PRO A 54 0.79 -6.71 5.79
N GLY A 55 0.36 -6.43 7.02
CA GLY A 55 1.24 -6.05 8.12
C GLY A 55 2.08 -7.22 8.61
N ARG A 56 3.17 -7.56 7.90
CA ARG A 56 4.22 -8.42 8.48
C ARG A 56 5.10 -7.68 9.50
N GLU A 57 4.92 -6.37 9.66
CA GLU A 57 5.70 -5.54 10.61
C GLU A 57 4.98 -5.37 11.98
N HIS A 58 3.76 -5.91 12.15
CA HIS A 58 2.99 -5.83 13.41
C HIS A 58 2.37 -7.15 13.87
N ALA A 59 2.59 -8.25 13.15
CA ALA A 59 2.37 -9.58 13.71
C ALA A 59 3.45 -9.80 14.78
N ARG A 60 3.13 -9.55 16.05
CA ARG A 60 3.98 -9.97 17.17
C ARG A 60 4.34 -11.45 16.94
N PRO A 61 5.63 -11.83 16.95
CA PRO A 61 5.95 -13.18 17.39
C PRO A 61 5.58 -13.22 18.87
N GLU A 62 4.74 -14.20 19.22
CA GLU A 62 4.54 -14.63 20.60
C GLU A 62 5.85 -15.13 21.23
#